data_AF-A0A965UWT8-F1
#
_entry.id   AF-A0A965UWT8-F1
#
_cell.length_a   1.000
_cell.length_b   1.000
_cell.length_c   1.000
_cell.angle_alpha   90.00
_cell.angle_beta   90.00
_cell.angle_gamma   90.00
#
_symmetry.space_group_name_H-M   'P 1'
#
loop_
_entity.id
_entity.type
_entity.pdbx_description
1 polymer ?
#
loop_
_entity_poly.entity_id
_entity_poly.type
_entity_poly.pdbx_seq_one_letter_code
_entity_poly.pdbx_strand_id
1 'polypeptide(L)'
;SVAVIALQPLWQPTMTDRLDPMPAIRFRHGDVSWLPNLAKQAGWPDQAIPQLTQIVLRESGGCPNRRGGDMVDKDCNITGVSEWNHRSDTGLLQINGVNYDLSRNRWAAICRELNICTQAPLLDPLTNLKAGLVLYNLSGFEPWNPCNWRDC
;
A
#
# COMPACT_ATOMS: atom_id res chain seq x y z
N SER A 1 -25.00 -19.07 62.46
CA SER A 1 -25.20 -18.55 61.11
C SER A 1 -23.90 -17.94 60.62
N VAL A 2 -23.30 -18.51 59.57
CA VAL A 2 -22.02 -18.04 59.01
C VAL A 2 -22.30 -17.62 57.57
N ALA A 3 -22.03 -16.35 57.25
CA ALA A 3 -22.21 -15.81 55.91
C ALA A 3 -21.09 -16.34 55.00
N VAL A 4 -21.46 -17.01 53.91
CA VAL A 4 -20.52 -17.39 52.84
C VAL A 4 -20.35 -16.17 51.94
N ILE A 5 -19.20 -15.51 52.03
CA ILE A 5 -18.80 -14.45 51.11
C ILE A 5 -18.34 -15.15 49.82
N ALA A 6 -19.17 -15.10 48.78
CA ALA A 6 -18.77 -15.52 47.45
C ALA A 6 -17.79 -14.46 46.89
N LEU A 7 -16.50 -14.79 46.84
CA LEU A 7 -15.51 -14.04 46.08
C LEU A 7 -15.83 -14.21 44.59
N GLN A 8 -16.35 -13.16 43.95
CA GLN A 8 -16.45 -13.11 42.49
C GLN A 8 -15.03 -13.03 41.91
N PRO A 9 -14.71 -13.77 40.83
CA PRO A 9 -13.46 -13.55 40.13
C PRO A 9 -13.49 -12.16 39.50
N LEU A 10 -12.48 -11.34 39.80
CA LEU A 10 -12.21 -10.11 39.06
C LEU A 10 -11.85 -10.50 37.63
N TRP A 11 -12.85 -10.57 36.75
CA TRP A 11 -12.61 -10.64 35.32
C TRP A 11 -12.07 -9.27 34.89
N GLN A 12 -10.75 -9.14 34.91
CA GLN A 12 -10.08 -8.04 34.23
C GLN A 12 -10.18 -8.32 32.74
N PRO A 13 -10.90 -7.52 31.94
CA PRO A 13 -10.78 -7.63 30.50
C PRO A 13 -9.32 -7.37 30.17
N THR A 14 -8.67 -8.34 29.54
CA THR A 14 -7.31 -8.16 29.00
C THR A 14 -7.33 -6.91 28.12
N MET A 15 -6.30 -6.07 28.25
CA MET A 15 -6.08 -4.89 27.40
C MET A 15 -5.74 -5.29 25.97
N THR A 16 -6.64 -6.02 25.33
CA THR A 16 -6.62 -6.38 23.93
C THR A 16 -7.98 -5.94 23.44
N ASP A 17 -7.99 -4.88 22.64
CA ASP A 17 -9.10 -4.44 21.77
C ASP A 17 -9.58 -3.00 22.00
N ARG A 18 -8.66 -2.04 21.82
CA ARG A 18 -9.01 -0.76 21.18
C ARG A 18 -7.94 -0.42 20.17
N LEU A 19 -7.92 -1.17 19.06
CA LEU A 19 -7.49 -0.56 17.82
C LEU A 19 -8.62 0.42 17.48
N ASP A 20 -8.49 1.68 17.90
CA ASP A 20 -9.38 2.71 17.38
C ASP A 20 -9.33 2.58 15.84
N PRO A 21 -10.46 2.35 15.17
CA PRO A 21 -10.46 2.17 13.74
C PRO A 21 -9.86 3.44 13.14
N MET A 22 -8.77 3.26 12.37
CA MET A 22 -8.13 4.38 11.70
C MET A 22 -9.22 5.16 10.96
N PRO A 23 -9.30 6.49 11.16
CA PRO A 23 -10.32 7.29 10.50
C PRO A 23 -10.24 7.02 8.99
N ALA A 24 -11.41 6.84 8.37
CA ALA A 24 -11.49 6.50 6.95
C ALA A 24 -10.68 7.52 6.14
N ILE A 25 -9.61 7.05 5.49
CA ILE A 25 -8.71 7.90 4.73
C ILE A 25 -9.49 8.45 3.53
N ARG A 26 -9.52 9.78 3.40
CA ARG A 26 -10.01 10.45 2.20
C ARG A 26 -8.83 10.77 1.31
N PHE A 27 -8.65 10.00 0.25
CA PHE A 27 -7.58 10.21 -0.72
C PHE A 27 -7.85 11.48 -1.52
N ARG A 28 -6.84 12.34 -1.63
CA ARG A 28 -6.86 13.53 -2.47
C ARG A 28 -5.57 13.58 -3.27
N HIS A 29 -5.68 13.94 -4.54
CA HIS A 29 -4.51 14.03 -5.40
C HIS A 29 -3.56 15.13 -4.87
N GLY A 30 -2.31 14.76 -4.62
CA GLY A 30 -1.29 15.61 -4.02
C GLY A 30 -1.22 15.59 -2.48
N ASP A 31 -2.10 14.85 -1.79
CA ASP A 31 -2.10 14.71 -0.33
C ASP A 31 -1.74 13.27 0.10
N VAL A 32 -0.62 13.16 0.81
CA VAL A 32 -0.09 11.91 1.36
C VAL A 32 0.13 11.99 2.87
N SER A 33 -0.55 12.92 3.55
CA SER A 33 -0.46 13.08 5.02
C SER A 33 -0.82 11.80 5.80
N TRP A 34 -1.64 10.94 5.21
CA TRP A 34 -2.04 9.63 5.74
C TRP A 34 -0.97 8.52 5.55
N LEU A 35 -0.02 8.72 4.62
CA LEU A 35 0.89 7.67 4.17
C LEU A 35 1.82 7.15 5.28
N PRO A 36 2.42 7.98 6.17
CA PRO A 36 3.31 7.45 7.20
C PRO A 36 2.63 6.40 8.11
N ASN A 37 1.38 6.63 8.49
CA ASN A 37 0.64 5.68 9.33
C ASN A 37 0.34 4.39 8.57
N LEU A 38 -0.11 4.50 7.32
CA LEU A 38 -0.44 3.33 6.50
C LEU A 38 0.83 2.53 6.11
N ALA A 39 1.95 3.21 5.86
CA ALA A 39 3.23 2.59 5.57
C ALA A 39 3.77 1.81 6.79
N LYS A 40 3.67 2.36 8.00
CA LYS A 40 4.00 1.64 9.24
C LYS A 40 3.11 0.41 9.42
N GLN A 41 1.81 0.52 9.14
CA GLN A 41 0.89 -0.62 9.16
C GLN A 41 1.26 -1.70 8.12
N ALA A 42 1.79 -1.29 6.96
CA ALA A 42 2.32 -2.20 5.95
C ALA A 42 3.68 -2.81 6.32
N GLY A 43 4.37 -2.31 7.37
CA GLY A 43 5.65 -2.80 7.84
C GLY A 43 6.88 -2.07 7.28
N TRP A 44 6.70 -0.89 6.66
CA TRP A 44 7.82 -0.10 6.16
C TRP A 44 8.68 0.46 7.31
N PRO A 45 10.01 0.46 7.18
CA PRO A 45 10.87 1.04 8.19
C PRO A 45 10.82 2.57 8.17
N ASP A 46 10.91 3.20 9.34
CA ASP A 46 10.74 4.65 9.50
C ASP A 46 11.66 5.47 8.60
N GLN A 47 12.91 5.05 8.43
CA GLN A 47 13.88 5.74 7.57
C GLN A 47 13.53 5.71 6.07
N ALA A 48 12.71 4.77 5.62
CA ALA A 48 12.30 4.65 4.22
C ALA A 48 11.09 5.51 3.88
N ILE A 49 10.27 5.90 4.88
CA ILE A 49 9.02 6.63 4.69
C ILE A 49 9.21 7.97 3.95
N PRO A 50 10.26 8.78 4.19
CA PRO A 50 10.45 10.02 3.44
C PRO A 50 10.59 9.79 1.92
N GLN A 51 11.39 8.80 1.50
CA GLN A 51 11.57 8.48 0.09
C GLN A 51 10.33 7.83 -0.51
N LEU A 52 9.67 6.93 0.23
CA LEU A 52 8.39 6.34 -0.15
C LEU A 52 7.33 7.41 -0.43
N THR A 53 7.32 8.48 0.37
CA THR A 53 6.39 9.61 0.21
C THR A 53 6.59 10.33 -1.12
N GLN A 54 7.85 10.58 -1.50
CA GLN A 54 8.17 11.18 -2.80
C GLN A 54 7.77 10.28 -3.97
N ILE A 55 8.00 8.97 -3.83
CA ILE A 55 7.60 7.98 -4.84
C ILE A 55 6.08 7.97 -4.99
N VAL A 56 5.31 7.82 -3.92
CA VAL A 56 3.84 7.79 -4.00
C VAL A 56 3.27 9.08 -4.61
N LEU A 57 3.83 10.25 -4.27
CA LEU A 57 3.44 11.52 -4.87
C LEU A 57 3.72 11.56 -6.38
N ARG A 58 4.90 11.09 -6.81
CA ARG A 58 5.27 11.07 -8.23
C ARG A 58 4.46 10.05 -9.03
N GLU A 59 4.36 8.82 -8.53
CA GLU A 59 3.79 7.68 -9.26
C GLU A 59 2.27 7.79 -9.38
N SER A 60 1.59 8.12 -8.29
CA SER A 60 0.12 8.09 -8.24
C SER A 60 -0.51 9.42 -7.81
N GLY A 61 0.28 10.38 -7.33
CA GLY A 61 -0.26 11.57 -6.67
C GLY A 61 -0.98 11.24 -5.36
N GLY A 62 -0.73 10.06 -4.76
CA GLY A 62 -1.47 9.59 -3.58
C GLY A 62 -2.81 8.92 -3.88
N CYS A 63 -3.15 8.66 -5.15
CA CYS A 63 -4.42 8.02 -5.54
C CYS A 63 -4.27 6.50 -5.73
N PRO A 64 -4.86 5.66 -4.85
CA PRO A 64 -4.61 4.21 -4.84
C PRO A 64 -5.34 3.42 -5.92
N ASN A 65 -6.38 3.99 -6.51
CA ASN A 65 -7.20 3.34 -7.54
C ASN A 65 -6.64 3.48 -8.96
N ARG A 66 -5.46 4.10 -9.13
CA ARG A 66 -4.88 4.37 -10.45
C ARG A 66 -4.24 3.13 -11.05
N ARG A 67 -4.50 2.93 -12.34
CA ARG A 67 -3.70 2.10 -13.25
C ARG A 67 -2.85 3.02 -14.14
N GLY A 68 -1.72 2.53 -14.64
CA GLY A 68 -0.78 3.35 -15.39
C GLY A 68 -1.41 4.04 -16.59
N GLY A 69 -1.29 5.37 -16.66
CA GLY A 69 -1.96 6.20 -17.66
C GLY A 69 -3.37 6.69 -17.31
N ASP A 70 -3.93 6.32 -16.14
CA ASP A 70 -5.17 6.93 -15.66
C ASP A 70 -4.96 8.41 -15.31
N MET A 71 -5.91 9.25 -15.70
CA MET A 71 -6.09 10.61 -15.21
C MET A 71 -7.07 10.62 -14.04
N VAL A 72 -6.82 11.49 -13.06
CA VAL A 72 -7.68 11.64 -11.89
C VAL A 72 -8.04 13.10 -11.63
N ASP A 73 -9.19 13.33 -11.00
CA ASP A 73 -9.51 14.62 -10.40
C ASP A 73 -8.86 14.79 -9.01
N LYS A 74 -9.16 15.92 -8.36
CA LYS A 74 -8.65 16.26 -7.02
C LYS A 74 -9.06 15.26 -5.92
N ASP A 75 -10.14 14.51 -6.11
CA ASP A 75 -10.67 13.54 -5.16
C ASP A 75 -10.33 12.10 -5.58
N CYS A 76 -9.33 11.94 -6.47
CA CYS A 76 -8.88 10.66 -7.00
C CYS A 76 -9.95 9.89 -7.80
N ASN A 77 -10.98 10.55 -8.35
CA ASN A 77 -11.89 9.88 -9.28
C ASN A 77 -11.22 9.76 -10.64
N ILE A 78 -11.32 8.60 -11.28
CA ILE A 78 -10.79 8.39 -12.63
C ILE A 78 -11.61 9.22 -13.63
N THR A 79 -10.94 10.12 -14.34
CA THR A 79 -11.58 11.02 -15.32
C THR A 79 -11.30 10.61 -16.77
N GLY A 80 -10.35 9.70 -16.99
CA GLY A 80 -10.01 9.19 -18.31
C GLY A 80 -8.67 8.45 -18.31
N VAL A 81 -8.18 8.13 -19.51
CA VAL A 81 -6.89 7.47 -19.73
C VAL A 81 -6.10 8.29 -20.75
N SER A 82 -4.89 8.74 -20.40
CA SER A 82 -4.00 9.50 -21.27
C SER A 82 -2.98 8.62 -22.00
N GLU A 83 -2.68 7.43 -21.46
CA GLU A 83 -1.65 6.52 -21.97
C GLU A 83 -2.10 5.06 -21.81
N TRP A 84 -1.92 4.23 -22.84
CA TRP A 84 -2.34 2.83 -22.84
C TRP A 84 -1.19 1.82 -22.77
N ASN A 85 0.06 2.27 -22.83
CA ASN A 85 1.22 1.38 -22.88
C ASN A 85 1.66 0.82 -21.51
N HIS A 86 1.21 1.43 -20.41
CA HIS A 86 1.62 1.09 -19.04
C HIS A 86 0.46 0.65 -18.13
N ARG A 87 -0.65 0.17 -18.71
CA ARG A 87 -1.88 -0.18 -17.96
C ARG A 87 -1.70 -1.20 -16.84
N SER A 88 -0.61 -1.95 -16.84
CA SER A 88 -0.28 -2.91 -15.78
C SER A 88 0.27 -2.27 -14.51
N ASP A 89 0.72 -1.03 -14.58
CA ASP A 89 1.26 -0.32 -13.42
C ASP A 89 0.10 0.01 -12.49
N THR A 90 0.23 -0.32 -11.20
CA THR A 90 -0.94 -0.42 -10.33
C THR A 90 -0.76 0.27 -8.98
N GLY A 91 -1.76 1.07 -8.63
CA GLY A 91 -1.98 1.64 -7.30
C GLY A 91 -0.96 2.71 -6.91
N LEU A 92 -0.80 2.89 -5.60
CA LEU A 92 0.02 3.97 -5.01
C LEU A 92 1.45 4.01 -5.55
N LEU A 93 2.04 2.83 -5.71
CA LEU A 93 3.42 2.65 -6.15
C LEU A 93 3.55 2.32 -7.63
N GLN A 94 2.45 2.34 -8.40
CA GLN A 94 2.47 2.00 -9.83
C GLN A 94 3.24 0.70 -10.13
N ILE A 95 2.98 -0.35 -9.32
CA ILE A 95 3.68 -1.63 -9.43
C ILE A 95 3.40 -2.26 -10.79
N ASN A 96 4.46 -2.51 -11.56
CA ASN A 96 4.36 -3.11 -12.88
C ASN A 96 3.93 -4.58 -12.84
N GLY A 97 3.19 -5.00 -13.88
CA GLY A 97 2.70 -6.37 -14.06
C GLY A 97 3.76 -7.46 -14.01
N VAL A 98 5.01 -7.19 -14.36
CA VAL A 98 6.10 -8.18 -14.26
C VAL A 98 6.37 -8.66 -12.82
N ASN A 99 5.86 -7.96 -11.81
CA ASN A 99 6.07 -8.32 -10.41
C ASN A 99 4.93 -9.14 -9.81
N TYR A 100 3.76 -9.19 -10.44
CA TYR A 100 2.60 -9.96 -9.95
C TYR A 100 2.01 -10.94 -10.98
N ASP A 101 2.27 -10.78 -12.27
CA ASP A 101 1.68 -11.64 -13.31
C ASP A 101 2.66 -12.76 -13.73
N LEU A 102 2.36 -14.00 -13.36
CA LEU A 102 3.18 -15.16 -13.69
C LEU A 102 3.27 -15.45 -15.20
N SER A 103 2.29 -15.00 -16.00
CA SER A 103 2.34 -15.13 -17.46
C SER A 103 3.41 -14.21 -18.07
N ARG A 104 3.73 -13.09 -17.41
CA ARG A 104 4.76 -12.13 -17.82
C ARG A 104 6.12 -12.42 -17.21
N ASN A 105 6.13 -12.99 -16.01
CA ASN A 105 7.34 -13.36 -15.30
C ASN A 105 7.07 -14.52 -14.34
N ARG A 106 7.60 -15.72 -14.65
CA ARG A 106 7.46 -16.89 -13.77
C ARG A 106 8.04 -16.72 -12.36
N TRP A 107 8.85 -15.68 -12.15
CA TRP A 107 9.44 -15.32 -10.87
C TRP A 107 8.82 -14.06 -10.25
N ALA A 108 7.63 -13.66 -10.68
CA ALA A 108 6.89 -12.51 -10.16
C ALA A 108 6.85 -12.52 -8.62
N ALA A 109 7.64 -11.64 -7.99
CA ALA A 109 7.91 -11.69 -6.55
C ALA A 109 6.63 -11.50 -5.71
N ILE A 110 5.76 -10.57 -6.08
CA ILE A 110 4.53 -10.28 -5.34
C ILE A 110 3.57 -11.46 -5.37
N CYS A 111 3.44 -12.12 -6.51
CA CYS A 111 2.61 -13.33 -6.61
C CYS A 111 3.18 -14.46 -5.77
N ARG A 112 4.49 -14.66 -5.77
CA ARG A 112 5.13 -15.74 -5.01
C ARG A 112 5.11 -15.52 -3.50
N GLU A 113 5.35 -14.28 -3.05
CA GLU A 113 5.47 -13.97 -1.62
C GLU A 113 4.10 -13.67 -0.96
N LEU A 114 3.16 -13.04 -1.69
CA LEU A 114 1.88 -12.61 -1.13
C LEU A 114 0.66 -13.33 -1.71
N ASN A 115 0.85 -14.25 -2.66
CA ASN A 115 -0.23 -14.88 -3.43
C ASN A 115 -1.14 -13.87 -4.16
N ILE A 116 -0.59 -12.71 -4.54
CA ILE A 116 -1.28 -11.67 -5.31
C ILE A 116 -0.79 -11.75 -6.75
N CYS A 117 -1.57 -12.44 -7.58
CA CYS A 117 -1.17 -12.77 -8.95
C CYS A 117 -1.95 -12.00 -10.03
N THR A 118 -2.73 -10.99 -9.63
CA THR A 118 -3.57 -10.18 -10.51
C THR A 118 -3.54 -8.71 -10.07
N GLN A 119 -3.99 -7.82 -10.95
CA GLN A 119 -3.97 -6.38 -10.72
C GLN A 119 -4.93 -5.91 -9.61
N ALA A 120 -6.14 -6.48 -9.55
CA ALA A 120 -7.22 -5.91 -8.74
C ALA A 120 -6.89 -5.73 -7.24
N PRO A 121 -6.24 -6.70 -6.56
CA PRO A 121 -5.87 -6.53 -5.15
C PRO A 121 -4.89 -5.37 -4.90
N LEU A 122 -4.07 -5.02 -5.89
CA LEU A 122 -3.09 -3.95 -5.77
C LEU A 122 -3.70 -2.55 -5.88
N LEU A 123 -5.01 -2.43 -6.12
CA LEU A 123 -5.75 -1.16 -6.02
C LEU A 123 -6.16 -0.85 -4.57
N ASP A 124 -6.04 -1.80 -3.65
CA ASP A 124 -6.14 -1.53 -2.22
C ASP A 124 -4.82 -0.89 -1.73
N PRO A 125 -4.86 0.27 -1.06
CA PRO A 125 -3.67 1.02 -0.68
C PRO A 125 -2.75 0.26 0.27
N LEU A 126 -3.29 -0.43 1.27
CA LEU A 126 -2.49 -1.18 2.24
C LEU A 126 -1.81 -2.39 1.58
N THR A 127 -2.56 -3.10 0.74
CA THR A 127 -2.07 -4.23 -0.06
C THR A 127 -0.99 -3.79 -1.03
N ASN A 128 -1.17 -2.65 -1.71
CA ASN A 128 -0.16 -2.07 -2.60
C ASN A 128 1.14 -1.73 -1.86
N LEU A 129 1.05 -1.15 -0.66
CA LEU A 129 2.22 -0.84 0.17
C LEU A 129 2.94 -2.11 0.66
N LYS A 130 2.21 -3.16 1.04
CA LYS A 130 2.81 -4.46 1.38
C LYS A 130 3.51 -5.10 0.19
N ALA A 131 2.90 -5.03 -1.00
CA ALA A 131 3.50 -5.51 -2.23
C ALA A 131 4.76 -4.71 -2.61
N GLY A 132 4.74 -3.40 -2.43
CA GLY A 132 5.93 -2.56 -2.58
C GLY A 132 7.04 -2.91 -1.60
N LEU A 133 6.70 -3.22 -0.35
CA LEU A 133 7.68 -3.62 0.66
C LEU A 133 8.42 -4.90 0.26
N VAL A 134 7.74 -5.86 -0.40
CA VAL A 134 8.40 -7.05 -0.96
C VAL A 134 9.50 -6.65 -1.94
N LEU A 135 9.21 -5.75 -2.87
CA LEU A 135 10.21 -5.29 -3.85
C LEU A 135 11.32 -4.48 -3.18
N TYR A 136 10.98 -3.63 -2.21
CA TYR A 136 11.95 -2.86 -1.43
C TYR A 136 12.94 -3.76 -0.68
N ASN A 137 12.46 -4.86 -0.09
CA ASN A 137 13.34 -5.80 0.62
C ASN A 137 14.29 -6.55 -0.32
N LEU A 138 13.96 -6.64 -1.62
CA LEU A 138 14.80 -7.30 -2.62
C LEU A 138 15.86 -6.37 -3.21
N SER A 139 15.55 -5.09 -3.43
CA SER A 139 16.44 -4.18 -4.19
C SER A 139 16.37 -2.71 -3.76
N GLY A 140 15.84 -2.41 -2.58
CA GLY A 140 15.63 -1.04 -2.13
C GLY A 140 14.67 -0.28 -3.04
N PHE A 141 14.99 0.97 -3.36
CA PHE A 141 14.13 1.82 -4.20
C PHE A 141 14.41 1.68 -5.71
N GLU A 142 15.29 0.77 -6.13
CA GLU A 142 15.64 0.58 -7.55
C GLU A 142 14.44 0.37 -8.50
N PRO A 143 13.35 -0.34 -8.12
CA PRO A 143 12.18 -0.48 -8.98
C PRO A 143 11.50 0.84 -9.34
N TRP A 144 11.75 1.90 -8.57
CA TRP A 144 11.18 3.24 -8.73
C TRP A 144 12.24 4.32 -9.00
N ASN A 145 13.45 3.90 -9.37
CA ASN A 145 14.55 4.82 -9.68
C ASN A 145 14.39 5.38 -11.10
N PRO A 146 14.19 6.71 -11.28
CA PRO A 146 14.02 7.33 -12.60
C PRO A 146 15.20 7.13 -13.56
N CYS A 147 16.41 7.04 -12.99
CA CYS A 147 17.64 6.88 -13.75
C CYS A 147 17.72 5.52 -14.46
N ASN A 148 16.93 4.52 -14.03
CA ASN A 148 16.92 3.20 -14.65
C ASN A 148 16.15 3.18 -15.98
N TRP A 149 15.36 4.22 -16.30
CA TRP A 149 14.44 4.19 -17.44
C TRP A 149 14.45 5.37 -18.40
N ARG A 150 15.10 6.51 -18.13
CA ARG A 150 15.67 7.43 -19.16
C ARG A 150 16.11 8.83 -18.71
N ASP A 151 15.84 9.32 -17.50
CA ASP A 151 16.19 10.70 -17.12
C ASP A 151 16.80 10.79 -15.72
N CYS A 152 18.01 11.36 -15.66
CA CYS A 152 18.75 11.69 -14.43
C CYS A 152 18.76 13.21 -14.22
#